data_AF-A0A6I1EI78-F1
#
_entry.id   AF-A0A6I1EI78-F1
#
_cell.length_a   1.000
_cell.length_b   1.000
_cell.length_c   1.000
_cell.angle_alpha   90.00
_cell.angle_beta   90.00
_cell.angle_gamma   90.00
#
_symmetry.space_group_name_H-M   'P 1'
#
loop_
_entity.id
_entity.type
_entity.pdbx_description
1 polymer ?
#
loop_
_entity_poly.entity_id
_entity_poly.type
_entity_poly.pdbx_seq_one_letter_code
_entity_poly.pdbx_strand_id
1 'polypeptide(L)'
;MNTTYPALVKRAAAEKAIILWQDETALKQDPNWIRGWGYRGETPVLLINGRARYGAAVMQVAVNNRGKLLFSIQSKAVDAEDFRDFLIGIRNEYDKERKIIVVCDNASIHKAKVVKDWIAEDGNFELAFIPPYSPELNPVEVFNQVLKVKMRMAPAMTQAETQTFAQEQAQAMKQGKGAGVRKCFERDTVKYATYRESRKHLKDKE
;
A
#
# COMPACT_ATOMS: atom_id res chain seq x y z
N MET A 1 -8.55 -13.55 -10.75
CA MET A 1 -9.23 -12.82 -9.64
C MET A 1 -10.74 -12.65 -9.80
N ASN A 2 -11.29 -12.72 -11.01
CA ASN A 2 -12.74 -12.55 -11.26
C ASN A 2 -13.64 -13.54 -10.50
N THR A 3 -13.09 -14.65 -9.97
CA THR A 3 -13.80 -15.61 -9.12
C THR A 3 -13.45 -15.48 -7.64
N THR A 4 -12.16 -15.33 -7.31
CA THR A 4 -11.66 -15.30 -5.93
C THR A 4 -12.05 -14.04 -5.16
N TYR A 5 -11.97 -12.86 -5.79
CA TYR A 5 -12.28 -11.61 -5.11
C TYR A 5 -13.78 -11.42 -4.83
N PRO A 6 -14.71 -11.74 -5.76
CA PRO A 6 -16.13 -11.70 -5.45
C PRO A 6 -16.52 -12.64 -4.29
N ALA A 7 -15.91 -13.82 -4.21
CA ALA A 7 -16.11 -14.74 -3.09
C ALA A 7 -15.62 -14.13 -1.77
N LEU A 8 -14.44 -13.48 -1.78
CA LEU A 8 -13.92 -12.75 -0.62
C LEU A 8 -14.86 -11.63 -0.17
N VAL A 9 -15.40 -10.85 -1.11
CA VAL A 9 -16.36 -9.77 -0.82
C VAL A 9 -17.65 -10.32 -0.21
N LYS A 10 -18.19 -11.43 -0.75
CA LYS A 10 -19.37 -12.10 -0.20
C LYS A 10 -19.13 -12.60 1.22
N ARG A 11 -17.99 -13.27 1.46
CA ARG A 11 -17.59 -13.74 2.80
C ARG A 11 -17.41 -12.59 3.78
N ALA A 12 -16.68 -11.56 3.38
CA ALA A 12 -16.47 -10.37 4.21
C ALA A 12 -17.80 -9.68 4.55
N ALA A 13 -18.77 -9.63 3.64
CA ALA A 13 -20.09 -9.08 3.95
C ALA A 13 -20.86 -9.94 4.96
N ALA A 14 -20.82 -11.27 4.83
CA ALA A 14 -21.48 -12.19 5.77
C ALA A 14 -20.88 -12.10 7.18
N GLU A 15 -19.56 -12.02 7.27
CA GLU A 15 -18.81 -11.90 8.53
C GLU A 15 -18.72 -10.45 9.05
N LYS A 16 -19.37 -9.50 8.36
CA LYS A 16 -19.26 -8.06 8.61
C LYS A 16 -17.78 -7.59 8.67
N ALA A 17 -16.88 -8.25 7.95
CA ALA A 17 -15.46 -7.94 7.93
C ALA A 17 -15.13 -6.66 7.15
N ILE A 18 -13.97 -6.08 7.44
CA ILE A 18 -13.37 -4.98 6.66
C ILE A 18 -12.28 -5.58 5.79
N ILE A 19 -12.25 -5.21 4.50
CA ILE A 19 -11.16 -5.57 3.59
C ILE A 19 -10.21 -4.38 3.48
N LEU A 20 -8.94 -4.62 3.76
CA LEU A 20 -7.83 -3.70 3.51
C LEU A 20 -6.86 -4.34 2.52
N TRP A 21 -6.25 -3.54 1.66
CA TRP A 21 -5.20 -3.95 0.73
C TRP A 21 -3.90 -3.37 1.22
N GLN A 22 -2.88 -4.22 1.38
CA GLN A 22 -1.64 -3.85 2.01
C GLN A 22 -0.43 -4.17 1.13
N ASP A 23 0.59 -3.31 1.22
CA ASP A 23 1.90 -3.45 0.58
C ASP A 23 2.94 -2.54 1.24
N GLU A 24 4.20 -2.82 0.97
CA GLU A 24 5.37 -2.06 1.37
C GLU A 24 5.97 -1.28 0.19
N THR A 25 6.29 -0.02 0.42
CA THR A 25 7.00 0.77 -0.58
C THR A 25 8.23 1.44 -0.01
N ALA A 26 9.37 1.25 -0.67
CA ALA A 26 10.56 2.04 -0.40
C ALA A 26 10.31 3.52 -0.75
N LEU A 27 10.60 4.40 0.20
CA LEU A 27 10.60 5.85 0.06
C LEU A 27 11.97 6.27 -0.46
N LYS A 28 12.12 6.22 -1.78
CA LYS A 28 13.35 6.57 -2.46
C LYS A 28 13.14 7.73 -3.42
N GLN A 29 14.00 8.74 -3.31
CA GLN A 29 14.15 9.75 -4.34
C GLN A 29 15.13 9.24 -5.40
N ASP A 30 14.60 8.56 -6.41
CA ASP A 30 15.37 8.25 -7.61
C ASP A 30 15.37 9.48 -8.54
N PRO A 31 16.54 10.04 -8.92
CA PRO A 31 16.63 11.23 -9.78
C PRO A 31 16.30 10.95 -11.26
N ASN A 32 15.53 9.91 -11.57
CA ASN A 32 15.58 9.26 -12.87
C ASN A 32 14.76 9.93 -13.99
N TRP A 33 14.07 11.05 -13.75
CA TRP A 33 13.31 11.77 -14.79
C TRP A 33 13.80 13.19 -15.06
N ILE A 34 15.11 13.42 -15.02
CA ILE A 34 15.67 14.68 -15.50
C ILE A 34 15.63 14.66 -17.03
N ARG A 35 14.75 15.47 -17.62
CA ARG A 35 14.81 15.81 -19.04
C ARG A 35 15.44 17.19 -19.15
N GLY A 36 16.45 17.33 -20.00
CA GLY A 36 17.16 18.59 -20.21
C GLY A 36 17.64 18.71 -21.65
N TRP A 37 18.00 19.93 -22.02
CA TRP A 37 18.66 20.21 -23.30
C TRP A 37 20.17 20.13 -23.09
N GLY A 38 20.87 19.48 -24.01
CA GLY A 38 22.34 19.46 -24.08
C GLY A 38 22.80 20.05 -25.40
N TYR A 39 24.02 20.59 -25.42
CA TYR A 39 24.61 21.08 -26.66
C TYR A 39 24.83 19.92 -27.64
N ARG A 40 24.59 20.19 -28.94
CA ARG A 40 24.80 19.20 -29.98
C ARG A 40 26.28 18.84 -30.04
N GLY A 41 26.60 17.56 -29.88
CA GLY A 41 27.98 17.05 -29.90
C GLY A 41 28.62 16.95 -28.51
N GLU A 42 27.95 17.40 -27.45
CA GLU A 42 28.43 17.28 -26.09
C GLU A 42 27.59 16.26 -25.31
N THR A 43 28.26 15.25 -24.73
CA THR A 43 27.58 14.28 -23.87
C THR A 43 27.23 14.95 -22.54
N PRO A 44 25.95 15.08 -22.17
CA PRO A 44 25.57 15.67 -20.89
C PRO A 44 26.04 14.79 -19.73
N VAL A 45 26.69 15.41 -18.74
CA VAL A 45 27.16 14.73 -17.53
C VAL A 45 26.17 14.98 -16.39
N LEU A 46 25.55 13.91 -15.89
CA LEU A 46 24.71 13.98 -14.70
C LEU A 46 25.54 13.59 -13.46
N LEU A 47 25.75 14.55 -12.57
CA LEU A 47 26.37 14.27 -11.27
C LEU A 47 25.32 13.65 -10.34
N ILE A 48 25.47 12.35 -10.06
CA ILE A 48 24.59 11.61 -9.17
C ILE A 48 25.33 11.31 -7.87
N ASN A 49 24.77 11.74 -6.73
CA ASN A 49 25.26 11.30 -5.44
C ASN A 49 24.85 9.83 -5.20
N GLY A 50 25.79 8.89 -5.35
CA GLY A 50 25.56 7.45 -5.20
C GLY A 50 25.30 6.98 -3.76
N ARG A 51 25.66 7.76 -2.74
CA ARG A 51 25.51 7.38 -1.32
C ARG A 51 24.09 7.51 -0.78
N ALA A 52 23.21 8.26 -1.45
CA ALA A 52 21.77 8.34 -1.12
C ALA A 52 20.99 7.05 -1.43
N ARG A 53 21.66 5.96 -1.84
CA ARG A 53 21.04 4.72 -2.35
C ARG A 53 20.86 3.61 -1.31
N TYR A 54 21.45 3.71 -0.12
CA TYR A 54 21.41 2.65 0.90
C TYR A 54 20.60 3.11 2.12
N GLY A 55 19.79 2.19 2.68
CA GLY A 55 18.98 2.44 3.86
C GLY A 55 17.69 3.23 3.60
N ALA A 56 17.09 3.14 2.41
CA ALA A 56 15.84 3.84 2.14
C ALA A 56 14.76 3.48 3.18
N ALA A 57 14.09 4.51 3.69
CA ALA A 57 12.95 4.31 4.57
C ALA A 57 11.87 3.52 3.82
N VAL A 58 11.13 2.67 4.52
CA VAL A 58 10.03 1.89 3.94
C VAL A 58 8.73 2.34 4.57
N MET A 59 7.71 2.55 3.73
CA MET A 59 6.36 2.85 4.18
C MET A 59 5.50 1.60 4.01
N GLN A 60 4.85 1.18 5.09
CA GLN A 60 3.83 0.14 5.05
C GLN A 60 2.48 0.85 4.87
N VAL A 61 1.68 0.39 3.92
CA VAL A 61 0.43 1.06 3.53
C VAL A 61 -0.71 0.06 3.54
N ALA A 62 -1.85 0.43 4.12
CA ALA A 62 -3.10 -0.30 4.01
C ALA A 62 -4.25 0.62 3.58
N VAL A 63 -4.96 0.25 2.51
CA VAL A 63 -6.08 1.03 1.96
C VAL A 63 -7.35 0.21 1.80
N ASN A 64 -8.52 0.83 1.92
CA ASN A 64 -9.79 0.20 1.54
C ASN A 64 -10.49 0.95 0.41
N ASN A 65 -11.42 0.26 -0.24
CA ASN A 65 -12.18 0.79 -1.37
C ASN A 65 -13.19 1.91 -1.00
N ARG A 66 -13.36 2.19 0.30
CA ARG A 66 -14.15 3.34 0.81
C ARG A 66 -13.29 4.59 0.99
N GLY A 67 -11.97 4.47 0.91
CA GLY A 67 -11.01 5.57 1.00
C GLY A 67 -10.28 5.69 2.34
N LYS A 68 -10.37 4.69 3.23
CA LYS A 68 -9.51 4.63 4.42
C LYS A 68 -8.07 4.37 3.98
N LEU A 69 -7.14 5.08 4.60
CA LEU A 69 -5.70 4.91 4.47
C LEU A 69 -5.09 4.83 5.88
N LEU A 70 -4.29 3.79 6.09
CA LEU A 70 -3.47 3.54 7.28
C LEU A 70 -2.04 3.34 6.80
N PHE A 71 -1.06 3.88 7.53
CA PHE A 71 0.34 3.71 7.17
C PHE A 71 1.26 3.85 8.37
N SER A 72 2.44 3.26 8.26
CA SER A 72 3.60 3.48 9.13
C SER A 72 4.83 3.71 8.26
N ILE A 73 5.81 4.45 8.78
CA ILE A 73 7.09 4.68 8.09
C ILE A 73 8.19 4.13 8.99
N GLN A 74 9.03 3.26 8.42
CA GLN A 74 10.21 2.70 9.05
C GLN A 74 11.45 3.34 8.44
N SER A 75 12.43 3.71 9.26
CA SER A 75 13.72 4.23 8.79
C SER A 75 14.62 3.14 8.18
N LYS A 76 14.24 1.87 8.32
CA LYS A 76 14.92 0.67 7.82
C LYS A 76 14.01 -0.17 6.93
N ALA A 77 14.59 -1.22 6.36
CA ALA A 77 13.81 -2.29 5.74
C ALA A 77 12.88 -2.94 6.78
N VAL A 78 11.64 -3.22 6.36
CA VAL A 78 10.60 -3.83 7.21
C VAL A 78 10.96 -5.30 7.44
N ASP A 79 11.01 -5.70 8.71
CA ASP A 79 11.06 -7.10 9.11
C ASP A 79 9.68 -7.62 9.55
N ALA A 80 9.62 -8.88 9.97
CA ALA A 80 8.36 -9.51 10.39
C ALA A 80 7.78 -8.91 11.68
N GLU A 81 8.60 -8.34 12.55
CA GLU A 81 8.12 -7.68 13.77
C GLU A 81 7.54 -6.31 13.46
N ASP A 82 8.22 -5.53 12.60
CA ASP A 82 7.68 -4.26 12.09
C ASP A 82 6.34 -4.50 11.38
N PHE A 83 6.21 -5.59 10.62
CA PHE A 83 4.95 -5.99 9.99
C PHE A 83 3.86 -6.35 11.00
N ARG A 84 4.17 -7.16 12.02
CA ARG A 84 3.25 -7.45 13.13
C ARG A 84 2.76 -6.15 13.78
N ASP A 85 3.68 -5.24 14.10
CA ASP A 85 3.36 -3.99 14.79
C ASP A 85 2.47 -3.07 13.94
N PHE A 86 2.67 -3.09 12.62
CA PHE A 86 1.75 -2.44 11.69
C PHE A 86 0.34 -3.05 11.72
N LEU A 87 0.21 -4.38 11.75
CA LEU A 87 -1.09 -5.04 11.89
C LEU A 87 -1.77 -4.72 13.23
N ILE A 88 -1.01 -4.64 14.32
CA ILE A 88 -1.49 -4.17 15.63
C ILE A 88 -2.02 -2.74 15.51
N GLY A 89 -1.29 -1.85 14.83
CA GLY A 89 -1.74 -0.50 14.54
C GLY A 89 -3.06 -0.46 13.77
N ILE A 90 -3.22 -1.33 12.75
CA ILE A 90 -4.49 -1.48 12.02
C ILE A 90 -5.61 -1.95 12.96
N ARG A 91 -5.36 -2.98 13.79
CA ARG A 91 -6.34 -3.53 14.73
C ARG A 91 -6.86 -2.45 15.69
N ASN A 92 -5.99 -1.58 16.19
CA ASN A 92 -6.34 -0.52 17.13
C ASN A 92 -7.26 0.56 16.54
N GLU A 93 -7.42 0.62 15.21
CA GLU A 93 -8.33 1.56 14.54
C GLU A 93 -9.79 1.08 14.48
N TYR A 94 -10.07 -0.13 14.96
CA TYR A 94 -11.39 -0.77 14.87
C TYR A 94 -11.73 -1.58 16.13
N ASP A 95 -13.02 -1.68 16.46
CA ASP A 95 -13.52 -2.47 17.61
C ASP A 95 -13.05 -3.92 17.59
N LYS A 96 -12.61 -4.48 18.71
CA LYS A 96 -12.02 -5.83 18.80
C LYS A 96 -12.88 -6.95 18.17
N GLU A 97 -14.20 -6.83 18.22
CA GLU A 97 -15.13 -7.80 17.61
C GLU A 97 -15.25 -7.67 16.09
N ARG A 98 -14.80 -6.55 15.53
CA ARG A 98 -14.86 -6.30 14.10
C ARG A 98 -13.81 -7.15 13.39
N LYS A 99 -14.26 -8.07 12.53
CA LYS A 99 -13.33 -8.85 11.71
C LYS A 99 -12.59 -7.97 10.69
N ILE A 100 -11.28 -8.18 10.56
CA ILE A 100 -10.41 -7.49 9.60
C ILE A 100 -9.75 -8.53 8.70
N ILE A 101 -9.84 -8.32 7.39
CA ILE A 101 -9.14 -9.11 6.38
C ILE A 101 -8.18 -8.17 5.66
N VAL A 102 -6.88 -8.44 5.77
CA VAL A 102 -5.85 -7.71 5.04
C VAL A 102 -5.38 -8.56 3.87
N VAL A 103 -5.46 -8.01 2.66
CA VAL A 103 -5.03 -8.64 1.42
C VAL A 103 -3.61 -8.18 1.09
N CYS A 104 -2.66 -9.11 1.04
CA CYS A 104 -1.24 -8.85 0.88
C CYS A 104 -0.66 -9.64 -0.31
N ASP A 105 0.58 -9.32 -0.67
CA ASP A 105 1.42 -10.15 -1.52
C ASP A 105 1.96 -11.39 -0.75
N ASN A 106 2.74 -12.23 -1.44
CA ASN A 106 3.24 -13.48 -0.88
C ASN A 106 4.58 -13.37 -0.12
N ALA A 107 5.02 -12.17 0.27
CA ALA A 107 6.28 -11.96 0.97
C ALA A 107 6.43 -12.88 2.20
N SER A 108 7.65 -13.35 2.45
CA SER A 108 7.95 -14.28 3.54
C SER A 108 7.65 -13.68 4.92
N ILE A 109 7.81 -12.36 5.07
CA ILE A 109 7.50 -11.63 6.31
C ILE A 109 6.03 -11.78 6.72
N HIS A 110 5.09 -11.83 5.76
CA HIS A 110 3.66 -12.01 6.02
C HIS A 110 3.33 -13.41 6.57
N LYS A 111 4.22 -14.38 6.36
CA LYS A 111 4.04 -15.79 6.74
C LYS A 111 4.90 -16.18 7.94
N ALA A 112 5.62 -15.22 8.52
CA ALA A 112 6.48 -15.42 9.67
C ALA A 112 5.68 -15.92 10.89
N LYS A 113 6.34 -16.69 11.76
CA LYS A 113 5.70 -17.26 12.96
C LYS A 113 5.12 -16.17 13.87
N VAL A 114 5.89 -15.10 14.11
CA VAL A 114 5.46 -13.96 14.95
C VAL A 114 4.17 -13.30 14.47
N VAL A 115 3.95 -13.26 13.16
CA VAL A 115 2.74 -12.70 12.55
C VAL A 115 1.57 -13.67 12.70
N LYS A 116 1.78 -14.96 12.43
CA LYS A 116 0.76 -16.01 12.56
C LYS A 116 0.28 -16.18 14.00
N ASP A 117 1.21 -16.17 14.96
CA ASP A 117 0.90 -16.30 16.38
C ASP A 117 0.04 -15.11 16.84
N TRP A 118 0.42 -13.88 16.48
CA TRP A 118 -0.38 -12.69 16.81
C TRP A 118 -1.78 -12.72 16.19
N ILE A 119 -1.91 -13.13 14.91
CA ILE A 119 -3.22 -13.26 14.25
C ILE A 119 -4.11 -14.29 14.97
N ALA A 120 -3.52 -15.40 15.40
CA ALA A 120 -4.23 -16.43 16.15
C ALA A 120 -4.69 -15.92 17.53
N GLU A 121 -3.88 -15.09 18.19
CA GLU A 121 -4.23 -14.44 19.46
C GLU A 121 -5.35 -13.40 19.31
N ASP A 122 -5.36 -12.62 18.22
CA ASP A 122 -6.44 -11.65 17.96
C ASP A 122 -7.79 -12.35 17.70
N GLY A 123 -7.77 -13.45 16.96
CA GLY A 123 -8.95 -14.28 16.67
C GLY A 123 -9.93 -13.69 15.66
N ASN A 124 -9.89 -12.38 15.39
CA ASN A 124 -10.74 -11.68 14.42
C ASN A 124 -9.93 -10.94 13.34
N PHE A 125 -8.66 -11.31 13.16
CA PHE A 125 -7.80 -10.82 12.10
C PHE A 125 -7.49 -11.94 11.11
N GLU A 126 -7.34 -11.60 9.84
CA GLU A 126 -7.00 -12.59 8.81
C GLU A 126 -6.14 -11.95 7.72
N LEU A 127 -5.14 -12.70 7.25
CA LEU A 127 -4.42 -12.37 6.03
C LEU A 127 -4.95 -13.19 4.86
N ALA A 128 -5.26 -12.52 3.76
CA ALA A 128 -5.55 -13.11 2.47
C ALA A 128 -4.43 -12.75 1.50
N PHE A 129 -4.15 -13.65 0.55
CA PHE A 129 -3.04 -13.47 -0.38
C PHE A 129 -3.55 -13.38 -1.82
N ILE A 130 -2.98 -12.44 -2.57
CA ILE A 130 -3.14 -12.40 -4.03
C ILE A 130 -2.35 -13.55 -4.67
N PRO A 131 -2.64 -13.92 -5.94
CA PRO A 131 -1.80 -14.87 -6.66
C PRO A 131 -0.33 -14.43 -6.69
N PRO A 132 0.64 -15.36 -6.58
CA PRO A 132 2.05 -15.03 -6.69
C PRO A 132 2.37 -14.28 -7.98
N TYR A 133 3.30 -13.33 -7.91
CA TYR A 133 3.77 -12.53 -9.06
C TYR A 133 2.69 -11.71 -9.78
N SER A 134 1.61 -11.33 -9.08
CA SER A 134 0.54 -10.48 -9.64
C SER A 134 0.38 -9.12 -8.91
N PRO A 135 1.45 -8.31 -8.77
CA PRO A 135 1.37 -7.02 -8.07
C PRO A 135 0.39 -6.04 -8.73
N GLU A 136 0.15 -6.15 -10.04
CA GLU A 136 -0.80 -5.33 -10.79
C GLU A 136 -2.25 -5.46 -10.32
N LEU A 137 -2.54 -6.53 -9.57
CA LEU A 137 -3.83 -6.78 -8.95
C LEU A 137 -3.96 -6.08 -7.59
N ASN A 138 -2.89 -5.58 -6.97
CA ASN A 138 -3.01 -4.94 -5.67
C ASN A 138 -3.37 -3.44 -5.82
N PRO A 139 -4.54 -2.96 -5.40
CA PRO A 139 -4.93 -1.54 -5.53
C PRO A 139 -4.00 -0.59 -4.80
N VAL A 140 -3.34 -1.04 -3.73
CA VAL A 140 -2.36 -0.23 -3.00
C VAL A 140 -1.11 0.06 -3.84
N GLU A 141 -0.77 -0.78 -4.83
CA GLU A 141 0.34 -0.50 -5.74
C GLU A 141 0.07 0.76 -6.57
N VAL A 142 -1.20 1.03 -6.91
CA VAL A 142 -1.59 2.28 -7.57
C VAL A 142 -1.35 3.48 -6.65
N PHE A 143 -1.68 3.34 -5.36
CA PHE A 143 -1.37 4.36 -4.36
C PHE A 143 0.14 4.58 -4.23
N ASN A 144 0.91 3.49 -4.12
CA ASN A 144 2.38 3.52 -4.02
C ASN A 144 2.98 4.19 -5.25
N GLN A 145 2.45 3.94 -6.45
CA GLN A 145 2.89 4.61 -7.67
C GLN A 145 2.61 6.12 -7.65
N VAL A 146 1.43 6.55 -7.20
CA VAL A 146 1.11 7.99 -7.05
C VAL A 146 2.07 8.66 -6.06
N LEU A 147 2.34 8.01 -4.93
CA LEU A 147 3.31 8.51 -3.94
C LEU A 147 4.72 8.60 -4.53
N LYS A 148 5.20 7.53 -5.19
CA LYS A 148 6.51 7.49 -5.86
C LYS A 148 6.65 8.57 -6.94
N VAL A 149 5.60 8.89 -7.69
CA VAL A 149 5.61 9.99 -8.66
C VAL A 149 5.80 11.33 -7.95
N LYS A 150 5.03 11.61 -6.89
CA LYS A 150 5.19 12.84 -6.10
C LYS A 150 6.59 12.97 -5.51
N MET A 151 7.15 11.86 -5.02
CA MET A 151 8.48 11.83 -4.43
C MET A 151 9.59 12.13 -5.44
N ARG A 152 9.44 11.68 -6.68
CA ARG A 152 10.37 11.94 -7.79
C ARG A 152 10.30 13.37 -8.32
N MET A 153 9.15 14.03 -8.20
CA MET A 153 8.98 15.42 -8.64
C MET A 153 9.40 16.45 -7.58
N ALA A 154 9.62 16.02 -6.34
CA ALA A 154 10.11 16.88 -5.29
C ALA A 154 11.62 17.16 -5.47
N PRO A 155 12.13 18.32 -4.99
CA PRO A 155 13.57 18.57 -4.89
C PRO A 155 14.30 17.47 -4.11
N ALA A 156 15.62 17.37 -4.33
CA ALA A 156 16.45 16.44 -3.58
C ALA A 156 16.41 16.76 -2.08
N MET A 157 16.20 15.73 -1.27
CA MET A 157 16.00 15.80 0.18
C MET A 157 16.88 14.78 0.89
N THR A 158 17.15 15.03 2.16
CA THR A 158 17.69 14.03 3.08
C THR A 158 16.68 12.93 3.34
N GLN A 159 17.12 11.84 3.97
CA GLN A 159 16.22 10.74 4.34
C GLN A 159 15.12 11.19 5.32
N ALA A 160 15.47 12.01 6.32
CA ALA A 160 14.51 12.52 7.30
C ALA A 160 13.43 13.38 6.62
N GLU A 161 13.85 14.32 5.76
CA GLU A 161 12.94 15.15 4.96
C GLU A 161 12.07 14.30 4.01
N THR A 162 12.63 13.24 3.43
CA THR A 162 11.87 12.29 2.58
C THR A 162 10.76 11.60 3.36
N GLN A 163 11.02 11.18 4.61
CA GLN A 163 10.01 10.57 5.47
C GLN A 163 8.90 11.57 5.82
N THR A 164 9.27 12.79 6.23
CA THR A 164 8.32 13.87 6.53
C THR A 164 7.46 14.19 5.31
N PHE A 165 8.07 14.36 4.15
CA PHE A 165 7.34 14.63 2.91
C PHE A 165 6.39 13.47 2.54
N ALA A 166 6.84 12.22 2.64
CA ALA A 166 5.99 11.06 2.37
C ALA A 166 4.78 11.02 3.31
N GLN A 167 4.99 11.30 4.60
CA GLN A 167 3.93 11.39 5.59
C GLN A 167 2.92 12.50 5.24
N GLU A 168 3.39 13.69 4.85
CA GLU A 168 2.54 14.79 4.41
C GLU A 168 1.72 14.44 3.17
N GLN A 169 2.35 13.81 2.16
CA GLN A 169 1.65 13.40 0.95
C GLN A 169 0.59 12.33 1.23
N ALA A 170 0.89 11.35 2.09
CA ALA A 170 -0.05 10.34 2.52
C ALA A 170 -1.23 10.97 3.29
N GLN A 171 -0.93 11.90 4.19
CA GLN A 171 -1.94 12.62 4.96
C GLN A 171 -2.83 13.49 4.06
N ALA A 172 -2.26 14.19 3.07
CA ALA A 172 -3.01 14.95 2.08
C ALA A 172 -3.93 14.04 1.23
N MET A 173 -3.50 12.80 0.91
CA MET A 173 -4.37 11.84 0.21
C MET A 173 -5.48 11.26 1.09
N LYS A 174 -5.27 11.23 2.42
CA LYS A 174 -6.29 10.88 3.42
C LYS A 174 -7.33 11.99 3.58
N GLN A 175 -6.91 13.26 3.45
CA GLN A 175 -7.80 14.43 3.45
C GLN A 175 -8.81 14.36 2.28
N GLY A 176 -9.89 15.13 2.36
CA GLY A 176 -10.97 15.08 1.36
C GLY A 176 -11.83 13.79 1.44
N LYS A 177 -12.00 13.26 2.65
CA LYS A 177 -12.77 12.03 2.93
C LYS A 177 -12.27 10.83 2.12
N GLY A 178 -10.97 10.71 1.84
CA GLY A 178 -10.38 9.59 1.12
C GLY A 178 -10.62 9.54 -0.39
N ALA A 179 -10.96 10.68 -1.03
CA ALA A 179 -11.16 10.74 -2.49
C ALA A 179 -9.91 10.32 -3.28
N GLY A 180 -8.72 10.74 -2.85
CA GLY A 180 -7.46 10.33 -3.48
C GLY A 180 -7.24 8.82 -3.42
N VAL A 181 -7.54 8.22 -2.28
CA VAL A 181 -7.44 6.76 -2.08
C VAL A 181 -8.45 6.03 -2.95
N ARG A 182 -9.72 6.46 -3.00
CA ARG A 182 -10.75 5.84 -3.86
C ARG A 182 -10.36 5.87 -5.33
N LYS A 183 -9.78 6.97 -5.81
CA LYS A 183 -9.31 7.11 -7.19
C LYS A 183 -8.24 6.06 -7.56
N CYS A 184 -7.45 5.59 -6.59
CA CYS A 184 -6.45 4.53 -6.84
C CYS A 184 -7.08 3.20 -7.26
N PHE A 185 -8.35 2.94 -6.89
CA PHE A 185 -9.07 1.75 -7.30
C PHE A 185 -9.64 1.85 -8.73
N GLU A 186 -9.61 3.02 -9.37
CA GLU A 186 -10.29 3.21 -10.67
C GLU A 186 -9.47 2.78 -11.89
N ARG A 187 -8.19 2.39 -11.70
CA ARG A 187 -7.37 1.85 -12.79
C ARG A 187 -7.89 0.49 -13.23
N ASP A 188 -7.83 0.22 -14.53
CA ASP A 188 -8.46 -0.97 -15.12
C ASP A 188 -7.99 -2.30 -14.50
N THR A 189 -6.70 -2.41 -14.14
CA THR A 189 -6.15 -3.62 -13.52
C THR A 189 -6.71 -3.92 -12.13
N VAL A 190 -7.20 -2.91 -11.41
CA VAL A 190 -7.68 -3.00 -10.02
C VAL A 190 -9.14 -2.56 -9.84
N LYS A 191 -9.81 -2.21 -10.93
CA LYS A 191 -11.20 -1.71 -10.95
C LYS A 191 -12.21 -2.66 -10.34
N TYR A 192 -11.91 -3.96 -10.42
CA TYR A 192 -12.70 -5.02 -9.79
C TYR A 192 -12.81 -4.86 -8.26
N ALA A 193 -11.85 -4.16 -7.63
CA ALA A 193 -11.81 -3.93 -6.18
C ALA A 193 -12.48 -2.62 -5.73
N THR A 194 -13.02 -1.82 -6.66
CA THR A 194 -13.73 -0.58 -6.30
C THR A 194 -14.96 -0.87 -5.45
N TYR A 195 -15.37 0.09 -4.62
CA TYR A 195 -16.57 -0.05 -3.81
C TYR A 195 -17.82 -0.38 -4.65
N ARG A 196 -17.93 0.25 -5.83
CA ARG A 196 -19.07 0.02 -6.73
C ARG A 196 -19.09 -1.41 -7.28
N GLU A 197 -17.96 -1.92 -7.78
CA GLU A 197 -17.91 -3.29 -8.29
C GLU A 197 -18.07 -4.32 -7.16
N SER A 198 -17.47 -4.09 -5.98
CA SER A 198 -17.71 -4.93 -4.79
C SER A 198 -19.20 -5.01 -4.43
N ARG A 199 -19.95 -3.91 -4.56
CA ARG A 199 -21.40 -3.90 -4.28
C ARG A 199 -22.22 -4.67 -5.32
N LYS A 200 -21.77 -4.75 -6.58
CA LYS A 200 -22.43 -5.58 -7.60
C LYS A 200 -22.33 -7.07 -7.24
N HIS A 201 -21.15 -7.52 -6.83
CA HIS A 201 -20.95 -8.91 -6.40
C HIS A 201 -21.82 -9.34 -5.21
N LEU A 202 -22.29 -8.39 -4.40
CA LEU A 202 -23.25 -8.66 -3.32
C LEU A 202 -24.70 -8.71 -3.79
N LYS A 203 -25.01 -8.05 -4.92
CA LYS A 203 -26.34 -7.99 -5.54
C LYS A 203 -26.60 -9.13 -6.54
N ASP A 204 -25.55 -9.79 -7.05
CA ASP A 204 -25.65 -10.95 -7.95
C ASP A 204 -26.16 -12.21 -7.22
N LYS A 205 -27.24 -12.06 -6.44
CA LYS A 205 -28.11 -13.11 -5.91
C LYS A 205 -29.48 -12.94 -6.57
N GLU A 206 -29.60 -13.52 -7.76
CA GLU A 206 -30.73 -14.33 -8.23
C GLU A 206 -30.18 -15.32 -9.25
#